data_AF-A0AAV4PYT2-F1
#
_entry.id   AF-A0AAV4PYT2-F1
#
_cell.length_a   1.000
_cell.length_b   1.000
_cell.length_c   1.000
_cell.angle_alpha   90.00
_cell.angle_beta   90.00
_cell.angle_gamma   90.00
#
_symmetry.space_group_name_H-M   'P 1'
#
loop_
_entity.id
_entity.type
_entity.pdbx_description
1 polymer ?
#
loop_
_entity_poly.entity_id
_entity_poly.type
_entity_poly.pdbx_seq_one_letter_code
_entity_poly.pdbx_strand_id
1 'polypeptide(L)'
;MNVRKEIRELSYSDRIQYQRAIAHLQVGGEKSVWTSLRNLYVTHIMHANSPEYFLFWNRNFLRTMERHLQEYNCSTTIPYFDFTLDAGDLSSSVVWRPDFFWIISLKREFLSEIFYT
;
A
#
# COMPACT_ATOMS: atom_id res chain seq x y z
N MET A 1 -6.10 -1.15 -20.38
CA MET A 1 -5.77 0.09 -19.63
C MET A 1 -6.52 -0.02 -18.31
N ASN A 2 -5.82 -0.15 -17.18
CA ASN A 2 -6.47 -0.36 -15.89
C ASN A 2 -6.84 1.00 -15.28
N VAL A 3 -8.07 1.12 -14.76
CA VAL A 3 -8.55 2.33 -14.09
C VAL A 3 -8.29 2.20 -12.60
N ARG A 4 -7.65 3.21 -12.01
CA ARG A 4 -7.43 3.24 -10.56
C ARG A 4 -8.71 3.62 -9.85
N LYS A 5 -9.20 2.75 -8.96
CA LYS A 5 -10.42 2.96 -8.18
C LYS A 5 -10.13 3.60 -6.83
N GLU A 6 -11.15 4.27 -6.30
CA GLU A 6 -11.17 4.69 -4.90
C GLU A 6 -11.32 3.45 -3.99
N ILE A 7 -10.72 3.47 -2.81
CA ILE A 7 -10.67 2.30 -1.91
C ILE A 7 -12.07 1.80 -1.46
N ARG A 8 -13.06 2.69 -1.34
CA ARG A 8 -14.47 2.39 -0.99
C ARG A 8 -15.23 1.75 -2.14
N GLU A 9 -14.81 1.99 -3.37
CA GLU A 9 -15.42 1.44 -4.58
C GLU A 9 -14.92 0.02 -4.89
N LEU A 10 -13.94 -0.48 -4.13
CA LEU A 10 -13.47 -1.84 -4.30
C LEU A 10 -14.53 -2.85 -3.87
N SER A 11 -14.90 -3.72 -4.81
CA SER A 11 -15.72 -4.88 -4.51
C SER A 11 -15.01 -5.81 -3.50
N TYR A 12 -15.75 -6.66 -2.81
CA TYR A 12 -15.15 -7.64 -1.91
C TYR A 12 -14.10 -8.52 -2.61
N SER A 13 -14.39 -8.96 -3.84
CA SER A 13 -13.43 -9.74 -4.63
C SER A 13 -12.17 -8.96 -5.02
N ASP A 14 -12.31 -7.67 -5.36
CA ASP A 14 -11.17 -6.82 -5.70
C ASP A 14 -10.26 -6.63 -4.48
N ARG A 15 -10.85 -6.44 -3.29
CA ARG A 15 -10.12 -6.30 -2.02
C ARG A 15 -9.33 -7.56 -1.68
N ILE A 16 -9.96 -8.73 -1.75
CA ILE A 16 -9.29 -10.01 -1.49
C ILE A 16 -8.15 -10.25 -2.50
N GLN A 17 -8.35 -9.91 -3.78
CA GLN A 17 -7.30 -10.05 -4.79
C GLN A 17 -6.11 -9.12 -4.51
N TYR A 18 -6.38 -7.87 -4.14
CA TYR A 18 -5.35 -6.92 -3.75
C TYR A 18 -4.56 -7.39 -2.52
N GLN A 19 -5.25 -7.84 -1.47
CA GLN A 19 -4.61 -8.39 -0.26
C GLN A 19 -3.74 -9.60 -0.57
N ARG A 20 -4.23 -10.54 -1.39
CA ARG A 20 -3.45 -11.71 -1.82
C ARG A 20 -2.21 -11.31 -2.62
N ALA A 21 -2.32 -10.31 -3.49
CA ALA A 21 -1.18 -9.80 -4.24
C ALA A 21 -0.12 -9.18 -3.30
N ILE A 22 -0.54 -8.42 -2.29
CA ILE A 22 0.37 -7.86 -1.26
C ILE A 22 1.01 -8.99 -0.44
N ALA A 23 0.23 -9.98 0.00
CA ALA A 23 0.73 -11.15 0.71
C ALA A 23 1.80 -11.88 -0.10
N HIS A 24 1.59 -12.01 -1.41
CA HIS A 24 2.54 -12.63 -2.33
C HIS A 24 3.87 -11.86 -2.38
N LEU A 25 3.83 -10.52 -2.43
CA LEU A 25 5.05 -9.71 -2.41
C LEU A 25 5.85 -9.83 -1.10
N GLN A 26 5.20 -10.21 0.00
CA GLN A 26 5.82 -10.39 1.32
C GLN A 26 6.41 -11.80 1.52
N VAL A 27 6.13 -12.75 0.62
CA VAL A 27 6.70 -14.11 0.69
C VAL A 27 8.24 -14.02 0.65
N GLY A 28 8.90 -14.72 1.57
CA GLY A 28 10.36 -14.71 1.72
C GLY A 28 10.90 -13.73 2.76
N GLY A 29 10.04 -12.99 3.47
CA GLY A 29 10.43 -12.15 4.61
C GLY A 29 11.45 -11.08 4.20
N GLU A 30 12.62 -11.06 4.83
CA GLU A 30 13.70 -10.11 4.50
C GLU A 30 14.19 -10.17 3.05
N LYS A 31 14.03 -11.31 2.39
CA LYS A 31 14.41 -11.49 0.98
C LYS A 31 13.25 -11.24 0.02
N SER A 32 12.10 -10.77 0.52
CA SER A 32 10.89 -10.56 -0.27
C SER A 32 11.00 -9.33 -1.18
N VAL A 33 10.13 -9.30 -2.20
CA VAL A 33 9.98 -8.13 -3.08
C VAL A 33 9.49 -6.93 -2.26
N TRP A 34 8.60 -7.16 -1.29
CA TRP A 34 8.12 -6.14 -0.37
C TRP A 34 9.25 -5.46 0.39
N THR A 35 10.14 -6.24 1.01
CA THR A 35 11.31 -5.70 1.74
C THR A 35 12.27 -4.96 0.80
N SER A 36 12.45 -5.45 -0.42
CA SER A 36 13.28 -4.78 -1.43
C SER A 36 12.70 -3.41 -1.83
N LEU A 37 11.38 -3.31 -2.02
CA LEU A 37 10.69 -2.05 -2.30
C LEU A 37 10.74 -1.08 -1.11
N ARG A 38 10.56 -1.58 0.13
CA ARG A 38 10.74 -0.80 1.35
C ARG A 38 12.15 -0.21 1.42
N ASN A 39 13.17 -1.04 1.23
CA ASN A 39 14.57 -0.63 1.29
C ASN A 39 14.88 0.40 0.19
N LEU A 40 14.35 0.22 -1.03
CA LEU A 40 14.48 1.19 -2.11
C LEU A 40 13.91 2.56 -1.71
N TYR A 41 12.74 2.61 -1.07
CA TYR A 41 12.13 3.86 -0.61
C TYR A 41 12.95 4.52 0.50
N VAL A 42 13.31 3.76 1.54
CA VAL A 42 14.08 4.28 2.69
C VAL A 42 15.45 4.80 2.26
N THR A 43 16.17 4.07 1.41
CA THR A 43 17.48 4.49 0.90
C THR A 43 17.43 5.77 0.05
N HIS A 44 16.27 6.07 -0.55
CA HIS A 44 16.07 7.25 -1.41
C HIS A 44 15.08 8.26 -0.81
N ILE A 45 14.91 8.24 0.52
CA ILE A 45 13.94 9.09 1.24
C ILE A 45 14.12 10.59 0.94
N MET A 46 15.36 11.03 0.68
CA MET A 46 15.67 12.41 0.30
C MET A 46 15.06 12.80 -1.05
N HIS A 47 15.06 11.88 -2.03
CA HIS A 47 14.40 12.12 -3.32
C HIS A 47 12.88 12.03 -3.19
N ALA A 48 12.40 11.09 -2.38
CA ALA A 48 10.98 10.89 -2.12
C ALA A 48 10.31 12.13 -1.49
N ASN A 49 11.07 12.95 -0.77
CA ASN A 49 10.60 14.17 -0.10
C ASN A 49 11.17 15.47 -0.69
N SER A 50 11.96 15.40 -1.76
CA SER A 50 12.56 16.59 -2.38
C SER A 50 11.51 17.37 -3.18
N PRO A 51 11.38 18.70 -3.03
CA PRO A 51 10.42 19.50 -3.79
C PRO A 51 10.51 19.32 -5.32
N GLU A 52 11.72 19.15 -5.83
CA GLU A 52 12.00 19.01 -7.26
C GLU A 52 11.59 17.63 -7.81
N TYR A 53 11.75 16.59 -6.98
CA TYR A 53 11.57 15.19 -7.41
C TYR A 53 10.33 14.52 -6.83
N PHE A 54 9.66 15.13 -5.85
CA PHE A 54 8.58 14.53 -5.06
C PHE A 54 7.54 13.83 -5.96
N LEU A 55 6.98 14.57 -6.92
CA LEU A 55 5.92 14.05 -7.79
C LEU A 55 6.44 12.93 -8.71
N PHE A 56 7.60 13.13 -9.32
CA PHE A 56 8.17 12.17 -10.28
C PHE A 56 8.59 10.88 -9.59
N TRP A 57 9.29 11.01 -8.47
CA TRP A 57 9.84 9.88 -7.72
C TRP A 57 8.71 9.04 -7.12
N ASN A 58 7.74 9.64 -6.44
CA ASN A 58 6.62 8.89 -5.82
C ASN A 58 5.74 8.22 -6.88
N ARG A 59 5.46 8.90 -8.00
CA ARG A 59 4.70 8.32 -9.11
C ARG A 59 5.42 7.10 -9.69
N ASN A 60 6.73 7.21 -9.91
CA ASN A 60 7.53 6.11 -10.45
C ASN A 60 7.63 4.94 -9.47
N PHE A 61 7.79 5.22 -8.17
CA PHE A 61 7.80 4.22 -7.10
C PHE A 61 6.49 3.44 -7.08
N LEU A 62 5.34 4.13 -7.04
CA LEU A 62 4.02 3.48 -7.06
C LEU A 62 3.79 2.68 -8.34
N ARG A 63 4.26 3.17 -9.49
CA ARG A 63 4.17 2.41 -10.75
C ARG A 63 5.02 1.14 -10.74
N THR A 64 6.20 1.20 -10.12
CA THR A 64 7.08 0.04 -9.94
C THR A 64 6.43 -0.99 -9.02
N MET A 65 5.87 -0.56 -7.89
CA MET A 65 5.13 -1.43 -6.98
C MET A 65 3.92 -2.07 -7.67
N GLU A 66 3.14 -1.28 -8.43
CA GLU A 66 1.98 -1.78 -9.17
C GLU A 66 2.38 -2.83 -10.23
N ARG A 67 3.54 -2.68 -10.87
CA ARG A 67 4.06 -3.70 -11.80
C ARG A 67 4.31 -5.03 -11.09
N HIS A 68 4.91 -5.02 -9.90
CA HIS A 68 5.10 -6.25 -9.11
C HIS A 68 3.77 -6.88 -8.68
N LEU A 69 2.76 -6.08 -8.36
CA LEU A 69 1.41 -6.61 -8.10
C LEU A 69 0.80 -7.23 -9.37
N GLN A 70 1.08 -6.65 -10.53
CA GLN A 70 0.57 -7.11 -11.83
C GLN A 70 1.27 -8.37 -12.35
N GLU A 71 2.48 -8.69 -11.86
CA GLU A 71 3.14 -9.97 -12.07
C GLU A 71 2.36 -11.13 -11.42
N TYR A 72 1.70 -10.87 -10.28
CA TYR A 72 0.80 -11.84 -9.64
C TYR A 72 -0.60 -11.85 -10.27
N ASN A 73 -1.17 -10.67 -10.54
CA ASN A 73 -2.48 -10.54 -11.18
C ASN A 73 -2.56 -9.25 -12.01
N CYS A 74 -2.63 -9.40 -13.34
CA CYS A 74 -2.59 -8.28 -14.28
C CYS A 74 -3.74 -7.27 -14.14
N SER A 75 -4.84 -7.65 -13.48
CA SER A 75 -5.99 -6.77 -13.25
C SER A 75 -5.86 -5.93 -11.97
N THR A 76 -4.87 -6.23 -11.12
CA THR A 76 -4.67 -5.52 -9.86
C THR A 76 -4.10 -4.12 -10.11
N THR A 77 -4.72 -3.13 -9.48
CA THR A 77 -4.24 -1.74 -9.43
C THR A 77 -4.13 -1.29 -7.99
N ILE A 78 -3.18 -0.41 -7.68
CA ILE A 78 -3.11 0.19 -6.34
C ILE A 78 -4.27 1.17 -6.19
N PRO A 79 -5.24 0.95 -5.28
CA PRO A 79 -6.35 1.88 -5.08
C PRO A 79 -5.84 3.22 -4.52
N TYR A 80 -6.57 4.29 -4.76
CA TYR A 80 -6.33 5.56 -4.06
C TYR A 80 -7.29 5.72 -2.89
N PHE A 81 -6.86 6.48 -1.89
CA PHE A 81 -7.67 6.85 -0.74
C PHE A 81 -7.95 8.34 -0.80
N ASP A 82 -9.22 8.71 -0.97
CA ASP A 82 -9.64 10.10 -0.85
C ASP A 82 -9.89 10.43 0.63
N PHE A 83 -8.93 11.14 1.22
CA PHE A 83 -8.99 11.59 2.62
C PHE A 83 -9.94 12.79 2.82
N THR A 84 -10.35 13.48 1.76
CA THR A 84 -11.25 14.64 1.87
C THR A 84 -12.66 14.22 2.30
N LEU A 85 -13.04 12.96 2.00
CA LEU A 85 -14.32 12.37 2.39
C LEU A 85 -14.44 12.09 3.90
N ASP A 86 -13.31 11.93 4.60
CA ASP A 86 -13.27 11.72 6.06
C ASP A 86 -12.74 12.96 6.80
N ALA A 87 -12.73 14.13 6.14
CA ALA A 87 -12.27 15.36 6.77
C ALA A 87 -13.12 15.66 8.01
N GLY A 88 -12.47 15.76 9.17
CA GLY A 88 -13.13 15.98 10.47
C GLY A 88 -13.24 14.74 11.35
N ASP A 89 -13.23 13.54 10.77
CA ASP A 89 -13.13 12.29 11.52
C ASP A 89 -12.39 11.21 10.71
N LEU A 90 -11.08 11.38 10.59
CA LEU A 90 -10.21 10.39 9.96
C LEU A 90 -10.23 9.04 10.69
N SER A 91 -10.58 9.01 11.98
CA SER A 91 -10.52 7.79 12.80
C SER A 91 -11.54 6.74 12.40
N SER A 92 -12.69 7.18 11.87
CA SER A 92 -13.77 6.30 11.38
C SER A 92 -13.62 5.90 9.91
N SER A 93 -12.56 6.36 9.24
CA SER A 93 -12.30 6.09 7.83
C SER A 93 -12.25 4.60 7.51
N VAL A 94 -12.71 4.26 6.31
CA VAL A 94 -12.70 2.89 5.77
C VAL A 94 -11.32 2.24 5.78
N VAL A 95 -10.27 3.05 5.61
CA VAL A 95 -8.87 2.61 5.55
C VAL A 95 -8.42 1.99 6.88
N TRP A 96 -9.03 2.39 8.00
CA TRP A 96 -8.75 1.88 9.34
C TRP A 96 -9.69 0.76 9.78
N ARG A 97 -10.44 0.15 8.86
CA ARG A 97 -11.24 -1.02 9.19
C ARG A 97 -10.42 -2.31 9.09
N PRO A 98 -10.63 -3.29 10.00
CA PRO A 98 -9.96 -4.59 10.00
C PRO A 98 -9.97 -5.33 8.66
N ASP A 99 -11.00 -5.14 7.85
CA ASP A 99 -11.17 -5.82 6.57
C ASP A 99 -10.30 -5.26 5.43
N PHE A 100 -9.69 -4.08 5.59
CA PHE A 100 -8.90 -3.45 4.52
C PHE A 100 -7.40 -3.76 4.59
N PHE A 101 -6.73 -3.47 5.72
CA PHE A 101 -5.28 -3.65 5.87
C PHE A 101 -4.88 -4.82 6.77
N TRP A 102 -5.81 -5.45 7.50
CA TRP A 102 -5.46 -6.43 8.55
C TRP A 102 -5.68 -7.91 8.20
N ILE A 103 -5.81 -8.27 6.91
CA ILE A 103 -5.78 -9.68 6.48
C ILE A 103 -4.42 -10.00 5.84
N ILE A 104 -3.34 -9.86 6.62
CA ILE A 104 -2.12 -10.70 6.61
C ILE A 104 -1.48 -10.58 8.00
N SER A 105 -1.59 -11.65 8.79
CA SER A 105 -0.66 -12.09 9.85
C SER A 105 0.19 -11.08 10.66
N LEU A 106 -0.29 -9.89 11.01
CA LEU A 106 0.43 -8.98 11.92
C LEU A 106 -0.52 -8.32 12.92
N LYS A 107 -1.05 -9.14 13.83
CA LYS A 107 -1.69 -8.64 15.06
C LYS A 107 -0.66 -8.25 16.14
N ARG A 108 0.65 -8.49 15.93
CA ARG A 108 1.64 -8.44 17.03
C ARG A 108 2.74 -7.39 16.92
N GLU A 109 3.12 -6.92 15.74
CA GLU A 109 4.29 -6.03 15.60
C GLU A 109 3.92 -4.56 15.37
N PHE A 110 2.79 -4.26 14.72
CA PHE A 110 2.46 -2.87 14.37
C PHE A 110 1.88 -2.05 15.54
N LEU A 111 1.22 -2.69 16.51
CA LEU A 111 0.69 -2.01 17.71
C LEU A 111 1.77 -1.74 18.76
N SER A 112 2.90 -2.44 18.73
CA SER A 112 4.03 -2.18 19.64
C SER A 112 4.86 -0.96 19.25
N GLU A 113 4.87 -0.57 17.96
CA GLU A 113 5.69 0.56 17.48
C GLU A 113 4.97 1.92 17.57
N ILE A 114 3.64 1.94 17.75
CA ILE A 114 2.87 3.20 17.81
C ILE A 114 2.49 3.60 19.25
N PHE A 115 2.42 2.66 20.20
CA PHE A 115 1.99 2.94 21.58
C PHE A 115 3.14 2.96 22.62
N TYR A 116 4.40 2.77 22.20
CA TYR A 116 5.58 2.81 23.08
C TYR A 116 6.68 3.78 22.60
N THR A 117 6.27 4.86 21.93
CA THR A 117 7.07 6.08 21.71
C THR A 117 6.20 7.30 22.00
#